data_AF-A0A422QP87-F1
#
_entry.id   AF-A0A422QP87-F1
#
_cell.length_a   1.000
_cell.length_b   1.000
_cell.length_c   1.000
_cell.angle_alpha   90.00
_cell.angle_beta   90.00
_cell.angle_gamma   90.00
#
_symmetry.space_group_name_H-M   'P 1'
#
loop_
_entity.id
_entity.type
_entity.pdbx_description
1 polymer ?
#
loop_
_entity_poly.entity_id
_entity_poly.type
_entity_poly.pdbx_seq_one_letter_code
_entity_poly.pdbx_strand_id
1 'polypeptide(L)'
;MRTSPTLPLVAAGAALACLLLATVTLAGWGLHSASLIGAAGGSPQMYPVTAAGFLCAAASVLLQLHPVRAIARAGRLPALLAVAIGVGSAAMRLSGWAPAPLSLGLGAASSAWSLPAPLTAGLLVVLGASLALVGVRRTVGIAQALAASVLLFALLTIAGFAAEDTILYQLLPGRGTSLRTALAFMLAATGVLALRPDRGMMVALASSTPSSRTLRRLIVPLVLAPIALGMVATAAVRTAGPAIDLTTMIWLFVWGLLVILIAVVWRFAYQLYRQDLIRGMAERERNEALQALRLADERKNEFLAMLA
;
A
#
# COMPACT_ATOMS: atom_id res chain seq x y z
N MET A 1 23.27 7.28 2.16
CA MET A 1 22.43 6.07 2.00
C MET A 1 22.02 5.98 0.54
N ARG A 2 22.59 5.05 -0.24
CA ARG A 2 22.20 4.87 -1.65
C ARG A 2 20.85 4.13 -1.69
N THR A 3 19.79 4.80 -2.11
CA THR A 3 18.52 4.16 -2.46
C THR A 3 18.76 3.24 -3.66
N SER A 4 18.10 2.08 -3.72
CA SER A 4 18.21 1.22 -4.90
C SER A 4 17.65 1.95 -6.13
N PRO A 5 18.30 1.86 -7.30
CA PRO A 5 17.84 2.53 -8.54
C PRO A 5 16.47 2.02 -9.03
N THR A 6 15.95 0.95 -8.44
CA THR A 6 14.72 0.25 -8.83
C THR A 6 13.44 0.92 -8.35
N LEU A 7 13.47 1.70 -7.26
CA LEU A 7 12.26 2.28 -6.66
C LEU A 7 11.58 3.40 -7.49
N PRO A 8 12.29 4.32 -8.16
CA PRO A 8 11.63 5.25 -9.09
C PRO A 8 11.00 4.53 -10.29
N LEU A 9 11.58 3.39 -10.72
CA LEU A 9 11.01 2.54 -11.77
C LEU A 9 9.69 1.90 -11.30
N VAL A 10 9.63 1.45 -10.05
CA VAL A 10 8.39 0.91 -9.45
C VAL A 10 7.31 1.99 -9.36
N ALA A 11 7.66 3.21 -8.93
CA ALA A 11 6.71 4.32 -8.88
C ALA A 11 6.15 4.66 -10.26
N ALA A 12 7.02 4.76 -11.27
CA ALA A 12 6.63 5.06 -12.65
C ALA A 12 5.80 3.92 -13.25
N GLY A 13 6.22 2.66 -13.07
CA GLY A 13 5.51 1.49 -13.58
C GLY A 13 4.12 1.34 -12.97
N ALA A 14 3.99 1.52 -11.65
CA ALA A 14 2.71 1.48 -10.97
C ALA A 14 1.78 2.62 -11.42
N ALA A 15 2.31 3.83 -11.60
CA ALA A 15 1.54 4.96 -12.11
C ALA A 15 1.10 4.76 -13.57
N LEU A 16 1.97 4.27 -14.44
CA LEU A 16 1.63 3.96 -15.83
C LEU A 16 0.58 2.86 -15.93
N ALA A 17 0.71 1.79 -15.14
CA ALA A 17 -0.30 0.73 -15.07
C ALA A 17 -1.65 1.26 -14.57
N CYS A 18 -1.65 2.13 -13.54
CA CYS A 18 -2.86 2.79 -13.05
C CYS A 18 -3.49 3.70 -14.11
N LEU A 19 -2.66 4.47 -14.83
CA LEU A 19 -3.09 5.34 -15.93
C LEU A 19 -3.73 4.52 -17.07
N LEU A 20 -3.09 3.43 -17.48
CA LEU A 20 -3.61 2.51 -18.49
C LEU A 20 -4.95 1.90 -18.06
N LEU A 21 -5.05 1.42 -16.81
CA LEU A 21 -6.29 0.86 -16.29
C LEU A 21 -7.42 1.89 -16.26
N ALA A 22 -7.13 3.13 -15.85
CA ALA A 22 -8.10 4.22 -15.83
C ALA A 22 -8.54 4.65 -17.24
N THR A 23 -7.61 4.78 -18.18
CA THR A 23 -7.92 5.12 -19.58
C THR A 23 -8.73 4.03 -20.27
N VAL A 24 -8.38 2.75 -20.08
CA VAL A 24 -9.16 1.62 -20.61
C VAL A 24 -10.58 1.61 -20.06
N THR A 25 -10.77 1.92 -18.77
CA THR A 25 -12.11 2.02 -18.18
C THR A 25 -12.93 3.15 -18.78
N LEU A 26 -12.34 4.33 -18.99
CA LEU A 26 -13.02 5.46 -19.63
C LEU A 26 -13.37 5.17 -21.09
N ALA A 27 -12.47 4.52 -21.84
CA ALA A 27 -12.77 4.03 -23.17
C ALA A 27 -13.90 2.98 -23.15
N GLY A 28 -13.92 2.10 -22.14
CA GLY A 28 -15.00 1.13 -21.93
C GLY A 28 -16.36 1.79 -21.75
N TRP A 29 -16.43 2.91 -21.03
CA TRP A 29 -17.64 3.72 -20.91
C TRP A 29 -18.05 4.36 -22.23
N GLY A 30 -17.11 4.93 -23.01
CA GLY A 30 -17.41 5.48 -24.32
C GLY A 30 -17.91 4.43 -25.32
N LEU A 31 -17.36 3.22 -25.26
CA LEU A 31 -17.72 2.09 -26.12
C LEU A 31 -18.89 1.24 -25.59
N HIS A 32 -19.49 1.62 -24.45
CA HIS A 32 -20.57 0.88 -23.79
C HIS A 32 -20.26 -0.61 -23.55
N SER A 33 -19.00 -0.96 -23.27
CA SER A 33 -18.54 -2.34 -23.11
C SER A 33 -18.44 -2.74 -21.63
N ALA A 34 -19.28 -3.68 -21.20
CA ALA A 34 -19.30 -4.19 -19.82
C ALA A 34 -17.96 -4.80 -19.39
N SER A 35 -17.28 -5.54 -20.27
CA SER A 35 -15.98 -6.16 -19.98
C SER A 35 -14.89 -5.12 -19.73
N LEU A 36 -14.90 -4.02 -20.49
CA LEU A 36 -13.92 -2.95 -20.34
C LEU A 36 -14.13 -2.07 -19.12
N ILE A 37 -15.27 -2.18 -18.42
CA ILE A 37 -15.54 -1.42 -17.19
C ILE A 37 -15.38 -2.32 -15.94
N GLY A 38 -15.14 -3.62 -16.14
CA GLY A 38 -15.06 -4.61 -15.07
C GLY A 38 -16.42 -5.11 -14.59
N ALA A 39 -17.46 -4.93 -15.40
CA ALA A 39 -18.83 -5.39 -15.13
C ALA A 39 -19.16 -6.76 -15.76
N ALA A 40 -18.15 -7.50 -16.23
CA ALA A 40 -18.36 -8.82 -16.82
C ALA A 40 -18.94 -9.79 -15.77
N GLY A 41 -20.03 -10.49 -16.11
CA GLY A 41 -20.64 -11.47 -15.20
C GLY A 41 -21.45 -10.89 -14.04
N GLY A 42 -21.84 -9.61 -14.07
CA GLY A 42 -22.63 -8.97 -13.01
C GLY A 42 -21.80 -8.42 -11.84
N SER A 43 -20.47 -8.45 -11.94
CA SER A 43 -19.57 -7.86 -10.94
C SER A 43 -19.74 -6.33 -10.85
N PRO A 44 -19.41 -5.72 -9.69
CA PRO A 44 -19.43 -4.27 -9.54
C PRO A 44 -18.52 -3.60 -10.58
N GLN A 45 -18.95 -2.46 -11.10
CA GLN A 45 -18.27 -1.75 -12.20
C GLN A 45 -17.42 -0.57 -11.70
N MET A 46 -16.38 -0.19 -12.44
CA MET A 46 -15.58 0.99 -12.13
C MET A 46 -16.19 2.25 -12.76
N TYR A 47 -16.65 3.19 -11.94
CA TYR A 47 -17.33 4.41 -12.42
C TYR A 47 -16.39 5.41 -13.11
N PRO A 48 -16.91 6.23 -14.06
CA PRO A 48 -16.10 7.21 -14.80
C PRO A 48 -15.43 8.24 -13.88
N VAL A 49 -16.14 8.71 -12.86
CA VAL A 49 -15.62 9.68 -11.88
C VAL A 49 -14.45 9.09 -11.08
N THR A 50 -14.50 7.81 -10.74
CA THR A 50 -13.38 7.11 -10.09
C THR A 50 -12.19 6.98 -11.03
N ALA A 51 -12.44 6.65 -12.31
CA ALA A 51 -11.39 6.57 -13.32
C ALA A 51 -10.69 7.92 -13.53
N ALA A 52 -11.45 9.02 -13.59
CA ALA A 52 -10.88 10.36 -13.63
C ALA A 52 -10.01 10.66 -12.39
N GLY A 53 -10.47 10.26 -11.20
CA GLY A 53 -9.68 10.35 -9.97
C GLY A 53 -8.34 9.61 -10.06
N PHE A 54 -8.33 8.41 -10.63
CA PHE A 54 -7.09 7.64 -10.84
C PHE A 54 -6.19 8.22 -11.94
N LEU A 55 -6.74 8.81 -13.00
CA LEU A 55 -5.95 9.57 -13.98
C LEU A 55 -5.20 10.71 -13.28
N CYS A 56 -5.90 11.48 -12.45
CA CYS A 56 -5.31 12.54 -11.64
C CYS A 56 -4.24 11.99 -10.68
N ALA A 57 -4.51 10.88 -10.00
CA ALA A 57 -3.54 10.25 -9.10
C ALA A 57 -2.28 9.79 -9.84
N ALA A 58 -2.42 9.10 -10.97
CA ALA A 58 -1.31 8.63 -11.79
C ALA A 58 -0.49 9.80 -12.38
N ALA A 59 -1.17 10.82 -12.93
CA ALA A 59 -0.52 12.03 -13.43
C ALA A 59 0.24 12.75 -12.32
N SER A 60 -0.32 12.82 -11.10
CA SER A 60 0.36 13.38 -9.94
C SER A 60 1.67 12.65 -9.63
N VAL A 61 1.66 11.31 -9.60
CA VAL A 61 2.88 10.51 -9.39
C VAL A 61 3.91 10.79 -10.48
N LEU A 62 3.52 10.72 -11.76
CA LEU A 62 4.42 10.92 -12.90
C LEU A 62 5.05 12.33 -12.91
N LEU A 63 4.25 13.36 -12.65
CA LEU A 63 4.76 14.73 -12.55
C LEU A 63 5.70 14.91 -11.36
N GLN A 64 5.39 14.32 -10.20
CA GLN A 64 6.24 14.42 -9.00
C GLN A 64 7.55 13.62 -9.08
N LEU A 65 7.67 12.70 -10.03
CA LEU A 65 8.91 12.00 -10.39
C LEU A 65 9.80 12.82 -11.32
N HIS A 66 9.27 13.87 -11.96
CA HIS A 66 10.02 14.66 -12.94
C HIS A 66 11.23 15.37 -12.30
N PRO A 67 12.40 15.41 -12.96
CA PRO A 67 13.63 16.01 -12.38
C PRO A 67 13.51 17.52 -12.15
N VAL A 68 12.71 18.20 -12.97
CA VAL A 68 12.49 19.65 -12.86
C VAL A 68 11.57 19.97 -11.68
N ARG A 69 12.09 20.72 -10.69
CA ARG A 69 11.36 21.05 -9.44
C ARG A 69 10.02 21.74 -9.66
N ALA A 70 9.89 22.60 -10.67
CA ALA A 70 8.63 23.28 -10.98
C ALA A 70 7.55 22.28 -11.43
N ILE A 71 7.90 21.36 -12.33
CA ILE A 71 7.00 20.29 -12.82
C ILE A 71 6.64 19.33 -11.67
N ALA A 72 7.63 18.98 -10.83
CA ALA A 72 7.38 18.16 -9.65
C ALA A 72 6.41 18.82 -8.66
N ARG A 73 6.45 20.15 -8.49
CA ARG A 73 5.47 20.88 -7.68
C ARG A 73 4.10 20.94 -8.36
N ALA A 74 4.06 21.07 -9.69
CA ALA A 74 2.82 21.07 -10.45
C ALA A 74 2.02 19.77 -10.26
N GLY A 75 2.68 18.65 -9.97
CA GLY A 75 2.04 17.38 -9.61
C GLY A 75 1.12 17.44 -8.37
N ARG A 76 1.16 18.50 -7.56
CA ARG A 76 0.18 18.72 -6.48
C ARG A 76 -1.20 19.11 -6.99
N LEU A 77 -1.28 19.80 -8.14
CA LEU A 77 -2.57 20.20 -8.73
C LEU A 77 -3.46 18.98 -9.04
N PRO A 78 -3.00 17.94 -9.78
CA PRO A 78 -3.81 16.76 -9.98
C PRO A 78 -4.04 15.96 -8.69
N ALA A 79 -3.17 16.05 -7.67
CA ALA A 79 -3.47 15.45 -6.36
C ALA A 79 -4.69 16.12 -5.70
N LEU A 80 -4.76 17.45 -5.73
CA LEU A 80 -5.89 18.22 -5.21
C LEU A 80 -7.16 17.97 -6.03
N LEU A 81 -7.05 17.81 -7.35
CA LEU A 81 -8.18 17.40 -8.19
C LEU A 81 -8.70 16.02 -7.80
N ALA A 82 -7.82 15.04 -7.52
CA ALA A 82 -8.25 13.73 -7.03
C ALA A 82 -9.01 13.82 -5.70
N VAL A 83 -8.59 14.70 -4.78
CA VAL A 83 -9.33 15.00 -3.55
C VAL A 83 -10.70 15.61 -3.86
N ALA A 84 -10.74 16.63 -4.72
CA ALA A 84 -11.98 17.30 -5.11
C ALA A 84 -12.97 16.32 -5.77
N ILE A 85 -12.49 15.40 -6.60
CA ILE A 85 -13.29 14.34 -7.21
C ILE A 85 -13.86 13.40 -6.14
N GLY A 86 -13.06 12.98 -5.17
CA GLY A 86 -13.51 12.12 -4.06
C GLY A 86 -14.56 12.81 -3.17
N VAL A 87 -14.31 14.06 -2.77
CA VAL A 87 -15.25 14.87 -1.97
C VAL A 87 -16.53 15.14 -2.75
N GLY A 88 -16.40 15.52 -4.02
CA GLY A 88 -17.54 15.75 -4.91
C GLY A 88 -18.40 14.50 -5.08
N SER A 89 -17.76 13.33 -5.25
CA SER A 89 -18.47 12.04 -5.35
C SER A 89 -19.26 11.72 -4.08
N ALA A 90 -18.67 11.97 -2.90
CA ALA A 90 -19.36 11.77 -1.63
C ALA A 90 -20.53 12.75 -1.45
N ALA A 91 -20.33 14.04 -1.78
CA ALA A 91 -21.36 15.06 -1.70
C ALA A 91 -22.54 14.82 -2.66
N MET A 92 -22.26 14.42 -3.90
CA MET A 92 -23.26 14.02 -4.90
C MET A 92 -24.10 12.84 -4.40
N ARG A 93 -23.44 11.84 -3.81
CA ARG A 93 -24.13 10.68 -3.25
C ARG A 93 -25.01 11.03 -2.04
N LEU A 94 -24.54 11.91 -1.16
CA LEU A 94 -25.31 12.39 0.01
C LEU A 94 -26.52 13.25 -0.39
N SER A 95 -26.37 14.07 -1.44
CA SER A 95 -27.46 14.90 -1.98
C SER A 95 -28.44 14.11 -2.86
N GLY A 96 -28.17 12.84 -3.15
CA GLY A 96 -28.97 12.02 -4.05
C GLY A 96 -28.92 12.47 -5.51
N TRP A 97 -28.03 13.41 -5.85
CA TRP A 97 -27.94 14.03 -7.16
C TRP A 97 -26.77 13.45 -7.95
N ALA A 98 -27.07 12.85 -9.11
CA ALA A 98 -26.08 12.22 -9.97
C ALA A 98 -26.09 12.91 -11.35
N PRO A 99 -25.27 13.96 -11.57
CA PRO A 99 -25.25 14.65 -12.86
C PRO A 99 -24.65 13.76 -13.95
N ALA A 100 -25.36 13.61 -15.07
CA ALA A 100 -24.77 13.07 -16.30
C ALA A 100 -23.65 14.02 -16.79
N PRO A 101 -22.49 13.52 -17.27
CA PRO A 101 -22.13 12.14 -17.66
C PRO A 101 -21.40 11.35 -16.56
N LEU A 102 -21.32 11.87 -15.33
CA LEU A 102 -20.60 11.20 -14.24
C LEU A 102 -21.34 9.96 -13.72
N SER A 103 -22.65 9.93 -13.94
CA SER A 103 -23.60 8.89 -13.55
C SER A 103 -23.94 7.91 -14.68
N LEU A 104 -23.11 7.81 -15.73
CA LEU A 104 -23.35 6.85 -16.80
C LEU A 104 -23.49 5.45 -16.18
N GLY A 105 -24.62 4.81 -16.38
CA GLY A 105 -24.90 3.44 -15.97
C GLY A 105 -25.26 2.65 -17.21
N LEU A 106 -24.59 1.51 -17.44
CA LEU A 106 -25.05 0.56 -18.44
C LEU A 106 -26.34 -0.10 -17.91
N GLY A 107 -27.50 0.34 -18.41
CA GLY A 107 -28.78 -0.35 -18.22
C GLY A 107 -29.65 0.07 -17.02
N ALA A 108 -29.30 1.11 -16.26
CA ALA A 108 -30.17 1.66 -15.21
C ALA A 108 -30.25 3.19 -15.31
N ALA A 109 -31.42 3.77 -15.06
CA ALA A 109 -31.59 5.21 -14.95
C ALA A 109 -30.55 5.79 -13.98
N SER A 110 -29.93 6.91 -14.36
CA SER A 110 -28.94 7.64 -13.55
C SER A 110 -29.51 7.92 -12.16
N SER A 111 -29.08 7.13 -11.17
CA SER A 111 -29.55 7.22 -9.78
C SER A 111 -28.35 7.33 -8.84
N ALA A 112 -28.56 7.65 -7.56
CA ALA A 112 -27.49 7.71 -6.56
C ALA A 112 -26.61 6.44 -6.50
N TRP A 113 -27.13 5.30 -6.97
CA TRP A 113 -26.43 4.02 -7.08
C TRP A 113 -25.43 3.93 -8.24
N SER A 114 -25.51 4.84 -9.21
CA SER A 114 -24.56 5.01 -10.33
C SER A 114 -23.31 5.86 -9.97
N LEU A 115 -23.13 6.16 -8.68
CA LEU A 115 -21.95 6.80 -8.13
C LEU A 115 -21.04 5.77 -7.43
N PRO A 116 -19.75 6.08 -7.25
CA PRO A 116 -18.83 5.26 -6.47
C PRO A 116 -19.40 4.98 -5.08
N ALA A 117 -19.07 3.79 -4.54
CA ALA A 117 -19.43 3.47 -3.16
C ALA A 117 -18.82 4.51 -2.20
N PRO A 118 -19.45 4.79 -1.04
CA PRO A 118 -18.94 5.77 -0.08
C PRO A 118 -17.49 5.50 0.33
N LEU A 119 -17.13 4.22 0.52
CA LEU A 119 -15.76 3.82 0.81
C LEU A 119 -14.82 4.18 -0.36
N THR A 120 -15.21 3.91 -1.61
CA THR A 120 -14.41 4.26 -2.79
C THR A 120 -14.13 5.76 -2.85
N ALA A 121 -15.14 6.59 -2.62
CA ALA A 121 -14.99 8.04 -2.58
C ALA A 121 -14.04 8.48 -1.45
N GLY A 122 -14.21 7.92 -0.25
CA GLY A 122 -13.32 8.18 0.89
C GLY A 122 -11.87 7.77 0.64
N LEU A 123 -11.64 6.58 0.08
CA LEU A 123 -10.30 6.11 -0.28
C LEU A 123 -9.65 7.01 -1.36
N LEU A 124 -10.44 7.55 -2.29
CA LEU A 124 -9.94 8.50 -3.28
C LEU A 124 -9.52 9.83 -2.63
N VAL A 125 -10.28 10.33 -1.65
CA VAL A 125 -9.90 11.51 -0.85
C VAL A 125 -8.61 11.25 -0.09
N VAL A 126 -8.49 10.11 0.59
CA VAL A 126 -7.30 9.73 1.36
C VAL A 126 -6.07 9.59 0.44
N LEU A 127 -6.24 8.96 -0.73
CA LEU A 127 -5.18 8.82 -1.73
C LEU A 127 -4.73 10.19 -2.28
N GLY A 128 -5.68 11.07 -2.63
CA GLY A 128 -5.39 12.42 -3.11
C GLY A 128 -4.69 13.28 -2.05
N ALA A 129 -5.13 13.19 -0.80
CA ALA A 129 -4.50 13.88 0.33
C ALA A 129 -3.07 13.38 0.55
N SER A 130 -2.86 12.06 0.48
CA SER A 130 -1.53 11.45 0.52
C SER A 130 -0.61 12.01 -0.58
N LEU A 131 -1.08 12.08 -1.82
CA LEU A 131 -0.34 12.64 -2.96
C LEU A 131 -0.04 14.15 -2.82
N ALA A 132 -0.94 14.92 -2.21
CA ALA A 132 -0.71 16.34 -1.97
C ALA A 132 0.36 16.56 -0.87
N LEU A 133 0.36 15.69 0.15
CA LEU A 133 1.24 15.76 1.31
C LEU A 133 2.64 15.16 1.07
N VAL A 134 2.80 14.17 0.18
CA VAL A 134 4.09 13.48 -0.05
C VAL A 134 5.17 14.42 -0.63
N GLY A 135 4.75 15.51 -1.27
CA GLY A 135 5.63 16.54 -1.81
C GLY A 135 6.23 17.48 -0.76
N VAL A 136 5.83 17.40 0.52
CA VAL A 136 6.30 18.26 1.62
C VAL A 136 7.07 17.43 2.65
N ARG A 137 8.32 17.82 2.95
CA ARG A 137 9.25 17.01 3.79
C ARG A 137 8.68 16.66 5.16
N ARG A 138 7.99 17.60 5.83
CA ARG A 138 7.43 17.39 7.18
C ARG A 138 6.26 16.41 7.21
N THR A 139 5.53 16.27 6.10
CA THR A 139 4.30 15.47 6.03
C THR A 139 4.48 14.16 5.29
N VAL A 140 5.69 13.81 4.84
CA VAL A 140 5.95 12.54 4.12
C VAL A 140 5.54 11.32 4.94
N GLY A 141 5.77 11.33 6.26
CA GLY A 141 5.35 10.23 7.12
C GLY A 141 3.82 10.04 7.13
N ILE A 142 3.08 11.14 7.27
CA ILE A 142 1.60 11.14 7.23
C ILE A 142 1.12 10.67 5.84
N ALA A 143 1.71 11.20 4.78
CA ALA A 143 1.37 10.80 3.42
C ALA A 143 1.56 9.29 3.20
N GLN A 144 2.70 8.75 3.64
CA GLN A 144 2.98 7.31 3.54
C GLN A 144 2.03 6.48 4.39
N ALA A 145 1.66 6.92 5.59
CA ALA A 145 0.67 6.23 6.42
C ALA A 145 -0.72 6.20 5.74
N LEU A 146 -1.16 7.32 5.16
CA LEU A 146 -2.40 7.39 4.38
C LEU A 146 -2.34 6.46 3.15
N ALA A 147 -1.25 6.48 2.38
CA ALA A 147 -1.09 5.57 1.24
C ALA A 147 -1.05 4.10 1.66
N ALA A 148 -0.38 3.77 2.77
CA ALA A 148 -0.35 2.43 3.33
C ALA A 148 -1.75 1.97 3.75
N SER A 149 -2.55 2.85 4.35
CA SER A 149 -3.95 2.53 4.69
C SER A 149 -4.77 2.20 3.44
N VAL A 150 -4.66 3.01 2.37
CA VAL A 150 -5.34 2.75 1.09
C VAL A 150 -4.88 1.43 0.47
N LEU A 151 -3.58 1.13 0.52
CA LEU A 151 -3.02 -0.12 0.04
C LEU A 151 -3.58 -1.33 0.79
N LEU A 152 -3.65 -1.25 2.12
CA LEU A 152 -4.22 -2.31 2.96
C LEU A 152 -5.71 -2.52 2.68
N PHE A 153 -6.48 -1.45 2.53
CA PHE A 153 -7.90 -1.54 2.15
C PHE A 153 -8.07 -2.13 0.74
N ALA A 154 -7.21 -1.78 -0.21
CA ALA A 154 -7.24 -2.35 -1.56
C ALA A 154 -6.95 -3.86 -1.53
N LEU A 155 -5.94 -4.29 -0.77
CA LEU A 155 -5.61 -5.71 -0.58
C LEU A 155 -6.74 -6.48 0.10
N LEU A 156 -7.35 -5.88 1.14
CA LEU A 156 -8.52 -6.47 1.81
C LEU A 156 -9.70 -6.61 0.86
N THR A 157 -9.93 -5.60 0.00
CA THR A 157 -11.01 -5.64 -1.00
C THR A 157 -10.76 -6.77 -2.00
N ILE A 158 -9.53 -6.89 -2.53
CA ILE A 158 -9.14 -7.98 -3.45
C ILE A 158 -9.28 -9.34 -2.77
N ALA A 159 -8.88 -9.47 -1.51
CA ALA A 159 -9.07 -10.70 -0.74
C ALA A 159 -10.56 -11.04 -0.58
N GLY A 160 -11.40 -10.01 -0.36
CA GLY A 160 -12.85 -10.16 -0.26
C GLY A 160 -13.50 -10.70 -1.54
N PHE A 161 -12.93 -10.41 -2.72
CA PHE A 161 -13.39 -10.99 -4.00
C PHE A 161 -13.25 -12.53 -4.06
N ALA A 162 -12.34 -13.14 -3.28
CA ALA A 162 -12.28 -14.60 -3.19
C ALA A 162 -13.43 -15.20 -2.37
N ALA A 163 -14.12 -14.37 -1.57
CA ALA A 163 -15.14 -14.74 -0.61
C ALA A 163 -16.53 -14.16 -0.95
N GLU A 164 -16.78 -13.80 -2.22
CA GLU A 164 -17.99 -13.08 -2.68
C GLU A 164 -19.33 -13.68 -2.23
N ASP A 165 -19.39 -15.01 -2.06
CA ASP A 165 -20.62 -15.71 -1.68
C ASP A 165 -20.94 -15.64 -0.18
N THR A 166 -20.07 -15.03 0.63
CA THR A 166 -20.20 -15.04 2.09
C THR A 166 -21.00 -13.82 2.58
N ILE A 167 -21.76 -14.01 3.68
CA ILE A 167 -22.43 -12.91 4.41
C ILE A 167 -21.41 -11.83 4.82
N LEU A 168 -20.17 -12.22 5.08
CA LEU A 168 -19.06 -11.31 5.37
C LEU A 168 -18.79 -10.32 4.23
N TYR A 169 -18.86 -10.76 2.96
CA TYR A 169 -18.76 -9.87 1.80
C TYR A 169 -19.93 -8.87 1.74
N GLN A 170 -21.13 -9.28 2.17
CA GLN A 170 -22.30 -8.40 2.22
C GLN A 170 -22.22 -7.32 3.31
N LEU A 171 -21.45 -7.58 4.38
CA LEU A 171 -21.18 -6.66 5.50
C LEU A 171 -19.89 -5.85 5.31
N LEU A 172 -19.04 -6.21 4.34
CA LEU A 172 -17.77 -5.55 4.13
C LEU A 172 -17.98 -4.09 3.67
N PRO A 173 -17.20 -3.12 4.19
CA PRO A 173 -17.26 -1.72 3.76
C PRO A 173 -17.03 -1.52 2.25
N GLY A 174 -16.39 -2.50 1.59
CA GLY A 174 -16.05 -2.48 0.17
C GLY A 174 -17.17 -2.91 -0.78
N ARG A 175 -18.36 -3.27 -0.29
CA ARG A 175 -19.50 -3.66 -1.13
C ARG A 175 -19.78 -2.57 -2.18
N GLY A 176 -19.78 -2.97 -3.46
CA GLY A 176 -19.94 -2.05 -4.60
C GLY A 176 -18.63 -1.45 -5.14
N THR A 177 -17.47 -1.81 -4.59
CA THR A 177 -16.16 -1.48 -5.17
C THR A 177 -15.76 -2.57 -6.14
N SER A 178 -15.49 -2.23 -7.41
CA SER A 178 -15.06 -3.23 -8.40
C SER A 178 -13.64 -3.75 -8.14
N LEU A 179 -13.36 -4.98 -8.59
CA LEU A 179 -12.01 -5.55 -8.54
C LEU A 179 -11.00 -4.63 -9.24
N ARG A 180 -11.41 -4.03 -10.37
CA ARG A 180 -10.61 -3.06 -11.11
C ARG A 180 -10.29 -1.81 -10.29
N THR A 181 -11.26 -1.30 -9.55
CA THR A 181 -11.07 -0.15 -8.65
C THR A 181 -10.09 -0.49 -7.53
N ALA A 182 -10.18 -1.69 -6.95
CA ALA A 182 -9.25 -2.15 -5.92
C ALA A 182 -7.82 -2.29 -6.48
N LEU A 183 -7.66 -2.86 -7.68
CA LEU A 183 -6.35 -2.93 -8.37
C LEU A 183 -5.79 -1.54 -8.66
N ALA A 184 -6.62 -0.59 -9.10
CA ALA A 184 -6.21 0.78 -9.33
C ALA A 184 -5.75 1.49 -8.05
N PHE A 185 -6.44 1.29 -6.93
CA PHE A 185 -5.99 1.79 -5.62
C PHE A 185 -4.67 1.17 -5.18
N MET A 186 -4.51 -0.14 -5.36
CA MET A 186 -3.26 -0.85 -5.05
C MET A 186 -2.10 -0.23 -5.83
N LEU A 187 -2.24 -0.10 -7.16
CA LEU A 187 -1.22 0.50 -8.04
C LEU A 187 -0.92 1.95 -7.66
N ALA A 188 -1.95 2.79 -7.48
CA ALA A 188 -1.76 4.19 -7.13
C ALA A 188 -1.07 4.36 -5.77
N ALA A 189 -1.50 3.63 -4.74
CA ALA A 189 -0.90 3.66 -3.41
C ALA A 189 0.55 3.17 -3.41
N THR A 190 0.87 2.11 -4.17
CA THR A 190 2.25 1.68 -4.40
C THR A 190 3.08 2.79 -5.06
N GLY A 191 2.51 3.48 -6.07
CA GLY A 191 3.13 4.65 -6.69
C GLY A 191 3.48 5.74 -5.69
N VAL A 192 2.58 6.06 -4.76
CA VAL A 192 2.83 7.07 -3.70
C VAL A 192 3.93 6.62 -2.75
N LEU A 193 3.88 5.38 -2.26
CA LEU A 193 4.88 4.84 -1.34
C LEU A 193 6.28 4.80 -1.98
N ALA A 194 6.36 4.51 -3.27
CA ALA A 194 7.62 4.47 -4.02
C ALA A 194 8.15 5.85 -4.45
N LEU A 195 7.39 6.94 -4.23
CA LEU A 195 7.73 8.29 -4.70
C LEU A 195 8.87 8.97 -3.92
N ARG A 196 8.94 8.69 -2.60
CA ARG A 196 9.93 9.25 -1.66
C ARG A 196 10.53 8.14 -0.79
N PRO A 197 11.29 7.20 -1.39
CA PRO A 197 11.86 6.07 -0.65
C PRO A 197 12.96 6.49 0.33
N ASP A 198 13.52 7.68 0.16
CA ASP A 198 14.56 8.29 1.00
C ASP A 198 14.01 8.93 2.28
N ARG A 199 12.68 8.93 2.51
CA ARG A 199 12.04 9.61 3.64
C ARG A 199 10.89 8.81 4.28
N GLY A 200 10.60 9.16 5.53
CA GLY A 200 9.50 8.58 6.30
C GLY A 200 9.67 7.09 6.60
N MET A 201 8.55 6.38 6.71
CA MET A 201 8.48 4.94 6.95
C MET A 201 9.17 4.14 5.84
N MET A 202 9.12 4.64 4.60
CA MET A 202 9.69 3.93 3.46
C MET A 202 11.22 3.84 3.50
N VAL A 203 11.93 4.68 4.27
CA VAL A 203 13.40 4.54 4.46
C VAL A 203 13.73 3.16 5.03
N ALA A 204 12.96 2.73 6.03
CA ALA A 204 13.18 1.44 6.68
C ALA A 204 12.92 0.26 5.73
N LEU A 205 12.08 0.43 4.71
CA LEU A 205 11.79 -0.59 3.70
C LEU A 205 12.71 -0.51 2.47
N ALA A 206 13.11 0.69 2.07
CA ALA A 206 13.83 0.97 0.82
C ALA A 206 15.35 0.90 0.97
N SER A 207 15.88 1.02 2.19
CA SER A 207 17.32 1.02 2.37
C SER A 207 17.94 -0.37 2.09
N SER A 208 19.23 -0.36 1.77
CA SER A 208 20.02 -1.58 1.51
C SER A 208 20.57 -2.22 2.79
N THR A 209 20.21 -1.71 3.97
CA THR A 209 20.71 -2.23 5.24
C THR A 209 20.22 -3.65 5.51
N PRO A 210 20.94 -4.43 6.33
CA PRO A 210 20.47 -5.72 6.82
C PRO A 210 19.11 -5.62 7.51
N SER A 211 18.88 -4.58 8.31
CA SER A 211 17.61 -4.32 8.98
C SER A 211 16.45 -4.13 8.00
N SER A 212 16.66 -3.44 6.87
CA SER A 212 15.64 -3.30 5.82
C SER A 212 15.33 -4.61 5.10
N ARG A 213 16.32 -5.49 4.88
CA ARG A 213 16.06 -6.83 4.31
C ARG A 213 15.20 -7.68 5.24
N THR A 214 15.53 -7.69 6.54
CA THR A 214 14.74 -8.37 7.58
C THR A 214 13.33 -7.82 7.62
N LEU A 215 13.16 -6.49 7.62
CA LEU A 215 11.85 -5.86 7.65
C LEU A 215 10.98 -6.25 6.45
N ARG A 216 11.51 -6.22 5.22
CA ARG A 216 10.78 -6.67 4.01
C ARG A 216 10.36 -8.14 4.11
N ARG A 217 11.25 -9.01 4.63
CA ARG A 217 10.96 -10.44 4.83
C ARG A 217 9.89 -10.71 5.89
N LEU A 218 9.61 -9.76 6.78
CA LEU A 218 8.60 -9.91 7.85
C LEU A 218 7.28 -9.26 7.48
N ILE A 219 7.30 -8.04 6.94
CA ILE A 219 6.09 -7.31 6.55
C ILE A 219 5.34 -8.05 5.45
N VAL A 220 6.04 -8.61 4.46
CA VAL A 220 5.40 -9.33 3.34
C VAL A 220 4.54 -10.50 3.83
N PRO A 221 5.05 -11.48 4.60
CA PRO A 221 4.22 -12.55 5.14
C PRO A 221 3.21 -12.04 6.18
N LEU A 222 3.51 -11.00 6.97
CA LEU A 222 2.55 -10.47 7.94
C LEU A 222 1.29 -9.92 7.26
N VAL A 223 1.41 -9.34 6.07
CA VAL A 223 0.28 -8.83 5.29
C VAL A 223 -0.36 -9.92 4.43
N LEU A 224 0.44 -10.77 3.79
CA LEU A 224 -0.07 -11.78 2.85
C LEU A 224 -0.63 -13.02 3.55
N ALA A 225 -0.11 -13.42 4.71
CA ALA A 225 -0.52 -14.64 5.37
C ALA A 225 -1.98 -14.61 5.88
N PRO A 226 -2.49 -13.52 6.49
CA PRO A 226 -3.92 -13.43 6.84
C PRO A 226 -4.82 -13.53 5.61
N ILE A 227 -4.41 -12.93 4.49
CA ILE A 227 -5.15 -12.97 3.22
C ILE A 227 -5.18 -14.41 2.68
N ALA A 228 -4.02 -15.05 2.61
CA ALA A 228 -3.89 -16.43 2.15
C ALA A 228 -4.66 -17.41 3.05
N LEU A 229 -4.60 -17.22 4.36
CA LEU A 229 -5.32 -18.05 5.33
C LEU A 229 -6.84 -17.85 5.19
N GLY A 230 -7.29 -16.62 4.97
CA GLY A 230 -8.69 -16.33 4.64
C GLY A 230 -9.13 -17.05 3.37
N MET A 231 -8.34 -16.99 2.29
CA MET A 231 -8.64 -17.69 1.04
C MET A 231 -8.72 -19.22 1.25
N VAL A 232 -7.75 -19.81 1.96
CA VAL A 232 -7.75 -21.24 2.27
C VAL A 232 -8.97 -21.63 3.11
N ALA A 233 -9.31 -20.84 4.13
CA ALA A 233 -10.48 -21.08 4.97
C ALA A 233 -11.77 -21.05 4.13
N THR A 234 -11.92 -20.07 3.24
CA THR A 234 -13.09 -19.99 2.34
C THR A 234 -13.16 -21.16 1.36
N ALA A 235 -12.04 -21.57 0.79
CA ALA A 235 -11.97 -22.73 -0.09
C ALA A 235 -12.33 -24.02 0.66
N ALA A 236 -11.82 -24.19 1.88
CA ALA A 236 -12.10 -25.35 2.73
C ALA A 236 -13.59 -25.47 3.08
N VAL A 237 -14.25 -24.35 3.43
CA VAL A 237 -15.70 -24.31 3.65
C VAL A 237 -16.47 -24.72 2.39
N ARG A 238 -16.07 -24.21 1.22
CA ARG A 238 -16.72 -24.54 -0.05
C ARG A 238 -16.60 -26.02 -0.40
N THR A 239 -15.45 -26.66 -0.11
CA THR A 239 -15.23 -28.07 -0.42
C THR A 239 -15.81 -29.03 0.62
N ALA A 240 -15.88 -28.63 1.88
CA ALA A 240 -16.30 -29.51 2.98
C ALA A 240 -17.82 -29.61 3.14
N GLY A 241 -18.60 -28.75 2.49
CA GLY A 241 -20.07 -28.72 2.64
C GLY A 241 -20.49 -28.46 4.10
N PRO A 242 -21.69 -28.91 4.54
CA PRO A 242 -22.20 -28.65 5.89
C PRO A 242 -21.45 -29.38 7.01
N ALA A 243 -20.39 -30.14 6.71
CA ALA A 243 -19.63 -30.90 7.70
C ALA A 243 -18.78 -30.02 8.63
N ILE A 244 -18.51 -28.76 8.27
CA ILE A 244 -17.75 -27.82 9.09
C ILE A 244 -18.61 -26.61 9.42
N ASP A 245 -18.94 -26.45 10.70
CA ASP A 245 -19.68 -25.29 11.20
C ASP A 245 -18.85 -23.99 11.05
N LEU A 246 -19.53 -22.88 10.76
CA LEU A 246 -18.94 -21.56 10.58
C LEU A 246 -18.14 -21.14 11.83
N THR A 247 -18.64 -21.48 13.00
CA THR A 247 -18.00 -21.23 14.30
C THR A 247 -16.62 -21.89 14.37
N THR A 248 -16.54 -23.16 13.97
CA THR A 248 -15.28 -23.93 13.94
C THR A 248 -14.27 -23.29 13.00
N MET A 249 -14.69 -22.80 11.84
CA MET A 249 -13.81 -22.11 10.90
C MET A 249 -13.33 -20.75 11.38
N ILE A 250 -14.17 -19.98 12.08
CA ILE A 250 -13.75 -18.73 12.72
C ILE A 250 -12.66 -19.01 13.75
N TRP A 251 -12.85 -20.02 14.61
CA TRP A 251 -11.82 -20.39 15.58
C TRP A 251 -10.55 -20.90 14.91
N LEU A 252 -10.63 -21.75 13.89
CA LEU A 252 -9.47 -22.21 13.13
C LEU A 252 -8.72 -21.04 12.46
N PHE A 253 -9.44 -20.05 11.94
CA PHE A 253 -8.85 -18.83 11.39
C PHE A 253 -8.13 -18.01 12.48
N VAL A 254 -8.77 -17.80 13.63
CA VAL A 254 -8.18 -17.07 14.77
C VAL A 254 -6.94 -17.78 15.28
N TRP A 255 -7.00 -19.11 15.49
CA TRP A 255 -5.85 -19.91 15.90
C TRP A 255 -4.73 -19.91 14.86
N GLY A 256 -5.06 -20.05 13.58
CA GLY A 256 -4.09 -19.99 12.49
C GLY A 256 -3.39 -18.62 12.39
N LEU A 257 -4.17 -17.54 12.53
CA LEU A 257 -3.64 -16.18 12.57
C LEU A 257 -2.73 -15.97 13.79
N LEU A 258 -3.12 -16.47 14.95
CA LEU A 258 -2.35 -16.39 16.19
C LEU A 258 -1.02 -17.16 16.06
N VAL A 259 -1.03 -18.38 15.52
CA VAL A 259 0.19 -19.17 15.25
C VAL A 259 1.11 -18.44 14.28
N ILE A 260 0.57 -17.86 13.21
CA ILE A 260 1.36 -17.07 12.26
C ILE A 260 1.95 -15.82 12.92
N LEU A 261 1.16 -15.09 13.70
CA LEU A 261 1.63 -13.89 14.42
C LEU A 261 2.76 -14.26 15.39
N ILE A 262 2.59 -15.33 16.18
CA ILE A 262 3.65 -15.83 17.07
C ILE A 262 4.89 -16.22 16.27
N ALA A 263 4.75 -16.95 15.17
CA ALA A 263 5.88 -17.34 14.34
C ALA A 263 6.62 -16.13 13.73
N VAL A 264 5.89 -15.09 13.30
CA VAL A 264 6.46 -13.84 12.77
C VAL A 264 7.17 -13.06 13.88
N VAL A 265 6.53 -12.90 15.05
CA VAL A 265 7.12 -12.21 16.21
C VAL A 265 8.35 -12.95 16.71
N TRP A 266 8.31 -14.27 16.80
CA TRP A 266 9.44 -15.11 17.21
C TRP A 266 10.61 -14.99 16.22
N ARG A 267 10.33 -15.03 14.91
CA ARG A 267 11.35 -14.79 13.88
C ARG A 267 11.94 -13.38 13.98
N PHE A 268 11.13 -12.37 14.33
CA PHE A 268 11.62 -11.02 14.55
C PHE A 268 12.53 -10.94 15.78
N ALA A 269 12.09 -11.49 16.92
CA ALA A 269 12.86 -11.54 18.15
C ALA A 269 14.19 -12.29 17.97
N TYR A 270 14.18 -13.44 17.29
CA TYR A 270 15.39 -14.21 17.01
C TYR A 270 16.36 -13.48 16.07
N GLN A 271 15.84 -12.77 15.06
CA GLN A 271 16.68 -11.96 14.19
C GLN A 271 17.25 -10.73 14.90
N LEU A 272 16.48 -10.09 15.77
CA LEU A 272 16.95 -8.97 16.58
C LEU A 272 18.05 -9.43 17.55
N TYR A 273 17.82 -10.55 18.23
CA TYR A 273 18.81 -11.19 19.11
C TYR A 273 20.12 -11.51 18.36
N ARG A 274 20.05 -12.08 17.16
CA ARG A 274 21.24 -12.31 16.33
C ARG A 274 21.97 -11.01 15.96
N GLN A 275 21.25 -9.93 15.69
CA GLN A 275 21.87 -8.65 15.37
C GLN A 275 22.57 -8.03 16.58
N ASP A 276 21.98 -8.14 17.76
CA ASP A 276 22.59 -7.65 19.00
C ASP A 276 23.85 -8.45 19.38
N LEU A 277 23.86 -9.77 19.14
CA LEU A 277 25.06 -10.60 19.33
C LEU A 277 26.22 -10.18 18.40
N ILE A 278 25.94 -9.95 17.12
CA ILE A 278 26.97 -9.51 16.15
C ILE A 278 27.50 -8.13 16.52
N ARG A 279 26.62 -7.21 16.95
CA ARG A 279 27.03 -5.89 17.44
C ARG A 279 27.93 -5.99 18.67
N GLY A 280 27.55 -6.83 19.64
CA GLY A 280 28.36 -7.05 20.84
C GLY A 280 29.75 -7.60 20.53
N MET A 281 29.89 -8.47 19.54
CA MET A 281 31.21 -8.98 19.11
C MET A 281 32.07 -7.89 18.48
N ALA A 282 31.50 -7.09 17.58
CA ALA A 282 32.23 -5.99 16.94
C ALA A 282 32.64 -4.88 17.93
N GLU A 283 31.81 -4.62 18.95
CA GLU A 283 32.14 -3.68 20.01
C GLU A 283 33.29 -4.19 20.90
N ARG A 284 33.33 -5.49 21.18
CA ARG A 284 34.43 -6.12 21.94
C ARG A 284 35.75 -6.06 21.18
N GLU A 285 35.75 -6.46 19.91
CA GLU A 285 36.96 -6.41 19.06
C GLU A 285 37.49 -4.97 18.93
N ARG A 286 36.60 -3.99 18.79
CA ARG A 286 36.98 -2.57 18.79
C ARG A 286 37.61 -2.13 20.12
N ASN A 287 37.03 -2.55 21.24
CA ASN A 287 37.55 -2.18 22.56
C ASN A 287 38.91 -2.82 22.84
N GLU A 288 39.11 -4.08 22.44
CA GLU A 288 40.40 -4.77 22.54
C GLU A 288 41.48 -4.09 21.68
N ALA A 289 41.15 -3.72 20.44
CA ALA A 289 42.07 -2.98 19.58
C ALA A 289 42.45 -1.60 20.16
N LEU A 290 41.50 -0.88 20.76
CA LEU A 290 41.76 0.40 21.43
C LEU A 290 42.63 0.24 22.68
N GLN A 291 42.44 -0.84 23.45
CA GLN A 291 43.28 -1.14 24.62
C GLN A 291 44.71 -1.48 24.20
N ALA A 292 44.89 -2.29 23.16
CA ALA A 292 46.21 -2.60 22.61
C ALA A 292 46.95 -1.34 22.14
N LEU A 293 46.25 -0.40 21.49
CA LEU A 293 46.82 0.88 21.07
C LEU A 293 47.28 1.72 22.28
N ARG A 294 46.46 1.81 23.33
CA ARG A 294 46.80 2.55 24.56
C ARG A 294 48.04 1.99 25.26
N LEU A 295 48.11 0.67 25.39
CA LEU A 295 49.28 0.00 25.99
C LEU A 295 50.55 0.22 25.15
N ALA A 296 50.44 0.27 23.82
CA ALA A 296 51.56 0.57 22.95
C ALA A 296 52.05 2.03 23.12
N ASP A 297 51.12 2.99 23.25
CA ASP A 297 51.46 4.40 23.51
C ASP A 297 52.08 4.59 24.90
N GLU A 298 51.56 3.93 25.94
CA GLU A 298 52.15 3.95 27.28
C GLU A 298 53.59 3.43 27.27
N ARG A 299 53.83 2.26 26.66
CA ARG A 299 55.19 1.70 26.52
C ARG A 299 56.13 2.62 25.76
N LYS A 300 55.65 3.27 24.70
CA LYS A 300 56.43 4.24 23.94
C LYS A 300 56.79 5.45 24.77
N ASN A 301 55.85 6.00 25.54
CA ASN A 301 56.10 7.12 26.43
C ASN A 301 57.08 6.76 27.54
N GLU A 302 56.96 5.56 28.12
CA GLU A 302 57.87 5.04 29.13
C GLU A 302 59.30 4.86 28.58
N PHE A 303 59.42 4.32 27.36
CA PHE A 303 60.71 4.22 26.67
C PHE A 303 61.35 5.58 26.39
N LEU A 304 60.56 6.57 25.94
CA LEU A 304 61.04 7.93 25.72
C LEU A 304 61.48 8.59 27.04
N ALA A 305 60.79 8.31 28.16
CA ALA A 305 61.15 8.82 29.47
C ALA A 305 62.45 8.20 30.01
N MET A 306 62.77 6.94 29.69
CA MET A 306 64.05 6.31 30.08
C MET A 306 65.25 6.82 29.27
N LEU A 307 65.04 7.38 28.08
CA LEU A 307 66.09 7.88 27.19
C LEU A 307 66.47 9.36 27.46
N ALA A 308 65.66 10.09 28.23
CA ALA A 308 65.86 11.50 28.58
C ALA A 308 66.56 11.65 29.95
#